data_AF-A0A6A6KQX7-F1
#
_entry.id   AF-A0A6A6KQX7-F1
#
_cell.length_a   1.000
_cell.length_b   1.000
_cell.length_c   1.000
_cell.angle_alpha   90.00
_cell.angle_beta   90.00
_cell.angle_gamma   90.00
#
_symmetry.space_group_name_H-M   'P 1'
#
loop_
_entity.id
_entity.type
_entity.pdbx_description
1 polymer ?
#
loop_
_entity_poly.entity_id
_entity_poly.type
_entity_poly.pdbx_seq_one_letter_code
_entity_poly.pdbx_strand_id
1 'polypeptide(L)'
;MALLSYLYGTIKQEDFWKHRLALLGAANKYDIADLKNACEESLLEDINSGNVLERLQEAWLYQLDKLKKGCLTYLFDFGKIYDVREEINNFFRQADRELMLEMFQEVLTVWKPVYSQALHYVTKQWYSGCEGSFML
;
A
#
# COMPACT_ATOMS: atom_id res chain seq x y z
N MET A 1 2.69 29.33 -1.80
CA MET A 1 2.52 29.68 -3.23
C MET A 1 2.63 28.47 -4.18
N ALA A 2 2.86 27.24 -3.69
CA ALA A 2 3.10 26.09 -4.56
C ALA A 2 1.94 25.75 -5.53
N LEU A 3 0.68 25.84 -5.09
CA LEU A 3 -0.47 25.54 -5.96
C LEU A 3 -0.55 26.47 -7.17
N LEU A 4 -0.40 27.78 -6.95
CA LEU A 4 -0.39 28.76 -8.05
C LEU A 4 0.78 28.49 -8.98
N SER A 5 1.98 28.24 -8.43
CA SER A 5 3.14 27.90 -9.24
C SER A 5 2.91 26.64 -10.08
N TYR A 6 2.22 25.62 -9.55
CA TYR A 6 1.85 24.43 -10.32
C TYR A 6 0.88 24.77 -11.46
N LEU A 7 -0.20 25.52 -11.17
CA LEU A 7 -1.20 25.90 -12.16
C LEU A 7 -0.63 26.76 -13.29
N TYR A 8 0.32 27.64 -12.99
CA TYR A 8 1.01 28.45 -13.98
C TYR A 8 2.22 27.74 -14.62
N GLY A 9 2.51 26.49 -14.25
CA GLY A 9 3.64 25.72 -14.79
C GLY A 9 5.02 26.25 -14.39
N THR A 10 5.12 27.03 -13.32
CA THR A 10 6.37 27.65 -12.84
C THR A 10 6.97 26.94 -11.62
N ILE A 11 6.32 25.87 -11.13
CA ILE A 11 6.83 25.09 -10.01
C ILE A 11 8.06 24.28 -10.41
N LYS A 12 9.09 24.32 -9.57
CA LYS A 12 10.26 23.44 -9.71
C LYS A 12 10.00 22.08 -9.08
N GLN A 13 10.70 21.05 -9.55
CA GLN A 13 10.55 19.69 -9.03
C GLN A 13 10.87 19.59 -7.53
N GLU A 14 11.90 20.29 -7.05
CA GLU A 14 12.27 20.38 -5.64
C GLU A 14 11.13 20.94 -4.76
N ASP A 15 10.48 22.00 -5.23
CA ASP A 15 9.35 22.63 -4.54
C ASP A 15 8.11 21.73 -4.58
N PHE A 16 7.90 21.03 -5.70
CA PHE A 16 6.83 20.04 -5.82
C PHE A 16 7.00 18.93 -4.78
N TRP A 17 8.20 18.33 -4.68
CA TRP A 17 8.49 17.27 -3.71
C TRP A 17 8.29 17.73 -2.27
N LYS A 18 8.75 18.93 -1.94
CA LYS A 18 8.60 19.51 -0.61
C LYS A 18 7.14 19.77 -0.23
N HIS A 19 6.28 20.06 -1.21
CA HIS A 19 4.90 20.46 -0.99
C HIS A 19 3.85 19.43 -1.43
N ARG A 20 4.26 18.23 -1.86
CA ARG A 20 3.37 17.21 -2.44
C ARG A 20 2.13 16.86 -1.60
N LEU A 21 2.25 16.76 -0.27
CA LEU A 21 1.10 16.48 0.61
C LEU A 21 0.13 17.66 0.69
N ALA A 22 0.65 18.88 0.82
CA ALA A 22 -0.18 20.09 0.83
C ALA A 22 -0.83 20.33 -0.54
N LEU A 23 -0.11 20.01 -1.61
CA LEU A 23 -0.62 20.04 -2.98
C LEU A 23 -1.70 19.00 -3.21
N LEU A 24 -1.55 17.78 -2.67
CA LEU A 24 -2.56 16.74 -2.73
C LEU A 24 -3.86 17.17 -2.03
N GLY A 25 -3.76 17.74 -0.81
CA GLY A 25 -4.92 18.28 -0.10
C GLY A 25 -5.60 19.41 -0.88
N ALA A 26 -4.82 20.29 -1.51
CA ALA A 26 -5.35 21.33 -2.40
C ALA A 26 -6.00 20.73 -3.66
N ALA A 27 -5.38 19.74 -4.29
CA ALA A 27 -5.88 19.07 -5.47
C ALA A 27 -7.23 18.40 -5.19
N ASN A 28 -7.36 17.73 -4.03
CA ASN A 28 -8.61 17.14 -3.61
C ASN A 28 -9.68 18.20 -3.28
N LYS A 29 -9.28 19.30 -2.63
CA LYS A 29 -10.21 20.40 -2.28
C LYS A 29 -10.76 21.13 -3.51
N TYR A 30 -9.94 21.35 -4.53
CA TYR A 30 -10.30 22.09 -5.73
C TYR A 30 -10.60 21.18 -6.94
N ASP A 31 -10.65 19.87 -6.73
CA ASP A 31 -10.92 18.84 -7.74
C ASP A 31 -9.99 18.94 -8.99
N ILE A 32 -8.69 19.06 -8.74
CA ILE A 32 -7.66 19.16 -9.79
C ILE A 32 -7.07 17.77 -10.02
N ALA A 33 -7.72 16.99 -10.89
CA ALA A 33 -7.38 15.58 -11.13
C ALA A 33 -5.91 15.36 -11.55
N ASP A 34 -5.37 16.19 -12.46
CA ASP A 34 -3.99 16.05 -12.95
C ASP A 34 -2.96 16.25 -11.83
N LEU A 35 -3.19 17.23 -10.95
CA LEU A 35 -2.33 17.46 -9.79
C LEU A 35 -2.44 16.30 -8.80
N LYS A 36 -3.66 15.81 -8.57
CA LYS A 36 -3.90 14.66 -7.67
C LYS A 36 -3.15 13.42 -8.15
N ASN A 37 -3.22 13.12 -9.45
CA ASN A 37 -2.49 12.01 -10.08
C ASN A 37 -0.97 12.20 -10.00
N ALA A 38 -0.46 13.41 -10.27
CA ALA A 38 0.97 13.69 -10.18
C ALA A 38 1.50 13.56 -8.73
N CYS A 39 0.69 13.98 -7.74
CA CYS A 39 1.02 13.76 -6.33
C CYS A 39 1.00 12.26 -5.98
N GLU A 40 0.03 11.51 -6.47
CA GLU A 40 -0.06 10.05 -6.26
C GLU A 40 1.17 9.33 -6.80
N GLU A 41 1.61 9.63 -8.01
CA GLU A 41 2.78 9.01 -8.64
C GLU A 41 4.06 9.34 -7.88
N SER A 42 4.27 10.61 -7.52
CA SER A 42 5.43 11.02 -6.72
C SER A 42 5.44 10.39 -5.33
N LEU A 43 4.27 10.18 -4.72
CA LEU A 43 4.13 9.47 -3.44
C LEU A 43 4.27 7.95 -3.59
N LEU A 44 4.13 7.39 -4.79
CA LEU A 44 4.35 5.96 -5.01
C LEU A 44 5.85 5.64 -5.15
N GLU A 45 6.62 6.54 -5.76
CA GLU A 45 8.07 6.35 -6.03
C GLU A 45 8.96 6.35 -4.79
N ASP A 46 8.53 6.97 -3.68
CA ASP A 46 9.34 7.22 -2.47
C ASP A 46 8.77 6.53 -1.21
N ILE A 47 8.12 5.36 -1.38
CA ILE A 47 7.61 4.57 -0.24
C ILE A 47 8.78 3.90 0.51
N ASN A 48 8.79 4.05 1.83
CA ASN A 48 9.76 3.39 2.72
C ASN A 48 9.14 3.09 4.10
N SER A 49 9.88 2.40 4.97
CA SER A 49 9.38 2.00 6.31
C SER A 49 9.02 3.18 7.21
N GLY A 50 9.67 4.34 7.04
CA GLY A 50 9.40 5.52 7.85
C GLY A 50 8.15 6.29 7.44
N ASN A 51 7.66 6.10 6.20
CA ASN A 51 6.54 6.89 5.66
C ASN A 51 5.34 6.06 5.16
N VAL A 52 5.48 4.74 5.05
CA VAL A 52 4.44 3.88 4.44
C VAL A 52 3.09 3.97 5.15
N LEU A 53 3.07 4.09 6.48
CA LEU A 53 1.82 4.19 7.25
C LEU A 53 1.13 5.54 7.09
N GLU A 54 1.90 6.63 7.10
CA GLU A 54 1.39 7.98 6.83
C GLU A 54 0.83 8.03 5.39
N ARG A 55 1.57 7.52 4.40
CA ARG A 55 1.10 7.46 3.01
C ARG A 55 -0.14 6.60 2.84
N LEU A 56 -0.26 5.49 3.57
CA LEU A 56 -1.45 4.65 3.54
C LEU A 56 -2.67 5.40 4.09
N GLN A 57 -2.50 6.19 5.16
CA GLN A 57 -3.56 7.05 5.69
C GLN A 57 -4.00 8.12 4.68
N GLU A 58 -3.05 8.82 4.06
CA GLU A 58 -3.33 9.84 3.06
C GLU A 58 -4.00 9.24 1.81
N ALA A 59 -3.56 8.05 1.40
CA ALA A 59 -4.16 7.32 0.29
C ALA A 59 -5.62 6.95 0.57
N TRP A 60 -5.94 6.62 1.82
CA TRP A 60 -7.32 6.39 2.24
C TRP A 60 -8.14 7.69 2.22
N LEU A 61 -7.63 8.73 2.87
CA LEU A 61 -8.31 10.01 3.03
C LEU A 61 -8.65 10.65 1.68
N TYR A 62 -7.74 10.56 0.72
CA TYR A 62 -7.89 11.16 -0.61
C TYR A 62 -8.30 10.15 -1.70
N GLN A 63 -8.60 8.90 -1.36
CA GLN A 63 -9.03 7.87 -2.31
C GLN A 63 -8.02 7.67 -3.47
N LEU A 64 -6.75 7.44 -3.11
CA LEU A 64 -5.65 7.20 -4.04
C LEU A 64 -5.38 5.70 -4.16
N ASP A 65 -6.05 5.03 -5.10
CA ASP A 65 -6.01 3.57 -5.21
C ASP A 65 -4.64 3.01 -5.60
N LYS A 66 -3.85 3.70 -6.43
CA LYS A 66 -2.52 3.23 -6.83
C LYS A 66 -1.57 3.32 -5.64
N LEU A 67 -1.61 4.45 -4.92
CA LEU A 67 -0.81 4.64 -3.72
C LEU A 67 -1.18 3.64 -2.62
N LYS A 68 -2.48 3.42 -2.40
CA LYS A 68 -2.99 2.44 -1.44
C LYS A 68 -2.42 1.05 -1.73
N LYS A 69 -2.54 0.58 -2.98
CA LYS A 69 -1.99 -0.71 -3.41
C LYS A 69 -0.48 -0.77 -3.23
N GLY A 70 0.25 0.27 -3.63
CA GLY A 70 1.71 0.34 -3.46
C GLY A 70 2.16 0.23 -2.00
N CYS A 71 1.49 0.94 -1.09
CA CYS A 71 1.76 0.87 0.35
C CYS A 71 1.51 -0.53 0.91
N LEU A 72 0.40 -1.17 0.52
CA LEU A 72 0.07 -2.52 0.95
C LEU A 72 1.06 -3.55 0.40
N THR A 73 1.41 -3.47 -0.90
CA THR A 73 2.45 -4.30 -1.51
C THR A 73 3.76 -4.15 -0.76
N TYR A 74 4.21 -2.93 -0.44
CA TYR A 74 5.44 -2.71 0.34
C TYR A 74 5.40 -3.38 1.73
N LEU A 75 4.28 -3.28 2.44
CA LEU A 75 4.12 -3.90 3.76
C LEU A 75 4.15 -5.44 3.69
N PHE A 76 3.62 -6.03 2.62
CA PHE A 76 3.48 -7.48 2.47
C PHE A 76 4.60 -8.18 1.71
N ASP A 77 5.34 -7.49 0.83
CA ASP A 77 6.31 -8.13 -0.08
C ASP A 77 7.50 -8.79 0.62
N PHE A 78 7.79 -8.47 1.89
CA PHE A 78 8.98 -9.01 2.56
C PHE A 78 8.81 -9.27 4.06
N GLY A 79 7.58 -9.33 4.57
CA GLY A 79 7.38 -9.36 6.01
C GLY A 79 7.90 -8.09 6.69
N LYS A 80 8.03 -6.98 5.94
CA LYS A 80 8.41 -5.66 6.47
C LYS A 80 7.46 -5.15 7.54
N ILE A 81 6.28 -5.74 7.62
CA ILE A 81 5.37 -5.63 8.76
C ILE A 81 6.05 -5.86 10.13
N TYR A 82 7.12 -6.66 10.20
CA TYR A 82 7.90 -6.86 11.42
C TYR A 82 8.78 -5.65 11.77
N ASP A 83 9.31 -4.94 10.78
CA ASP A 83 10.18 -3.76 10.96
C ASP A 83 9.40 -2.55 11.48
N VAL A 84 8.09 -2.50 11.28
CA VAL A 84 7.18 -1.39 11.69
C VAL A 84 6.08 -1.85 12.66
N ARG A 85 6.33 -2.93 13.42
CA ARG A 85 5.31 -3.61 14.21
C ARG A 85 4.66 -2.71 15.28
N GLU A 86 5.44 -1.85 15.93
CA GLU A 86 4.92 -0.95 16.96
C GLU A 86 4.11 0.20 16.35
N GLU A 87 4.60 0.77 15.25
CA GLU A 87 3.95 1.83 14.50
C GLU A 87 2.63 1.33 13.89
N ILE A 88 2.60 0.10 13.39
CA ILE A 88 1.37 -0.56 12.92
C ILE A 88 0.36 -0.72 14.06
N ASN A 89 0.82 -1.11 15.25
CA ASN A 89 -0.09 -1.26 16.39
C ASN A 89 -0.68 0.08 16.82
N ASN A 90 0.12 1.16 16.80
CA ASN A 90 -0.36 2.51 17.05
C ASN A 90 -1.30 3.00 15.94
N PHE A 91 -0.98 2.69 14.68
CA PHE A 91 -1.84 2.97 13.53
C PHE A 91 -3.19 2.29 13.68
N PHE A 92 -3.23 1.00 14.02
CA PHE A 92 -4.46 0.25 14.24
C PHE A 92 -5.34 0.80 15.38
N ARG A 93 -4.75 1.48 16.37
CA ARG A 93 -5.52 2.14 17.43
C ARG A 93 -6.18 3.44 16.96
N GLN A 94 -5.64 4.08 15.93
CA GLN A 94 -6.11 5.37 15.42
C GLN A 94 -6.86 5.25 14.10
N ALA A 95 -6.63 4.16 13.36
CA ALA A 95 -7.18 3.92 12.04
C ALA A 95 -8.70 3.69 12.09
N ASP A 96 -9.37 4.16 11.05
CA ASP A 96 -10.79 3.93 10.86
C ASP A 96 -11.07 2.42 10.69
N ARG A 97 -12.22 1.97 11.20
CA ARG A 97 -12.67 0.58 11.08
C ARG A 97 -12.76 0.13 9.62
N GLU A 98 -13.16 1.00 8.70
CA GLU A 98 -13.23 0.65 7.27
C GLU A 98 -11.84 0.42 6.67
N LEU A 99 -10.88 1.28 7.00
CA LEU A 99 -9.49 1.15 6.59
C LEU A 99 -8.88 -0.16 7.12
N MET A 100 -9.16 -0.49 8.39
CA MET A 100 -8.76 -1.77 8.99
C MET A 100 -9.30 -2.97 8.21
N LEU A 101 -10.60 -2.95 7.88
CA LEU A 101 -11.25 -4.04 7.15
C LEU A 101 -10.65 -4.22 5.74
N GLU A 102 -10.40 -3.12 5.01
CA GLU A 102 -9.75 -3.20 3.70
C GLU A 102 -8.31 -3.71 3.81
N MET A 103 -7.54 -3.27 4.80
CA MET A 103 -6.20 -3.82 5.05
C MET A 103 -6.25 -5.32 5.29
N PHE A 104 -7.16 -5.80 6.15
CA PHE A 104 -7.32 -7.24 6.40
C PHE A 104 -7.75 -8.00 5.14
N GLN A 105 -8.63 -7.43 4.33
CA GLN A 105 -9.01 -8.03 3.06
C GLN A 105 -7.82 -8.15 2.11
N GLU A 106 -6.97 -7.13 2.02
CA GLU A 106 -5.78 -7.16 1.16
C GLU A 106 -4.68 -8.11 1.70
N VAL A 107 -4.55 -8.27 3.02
CA VAL A 107 -3.72 -9.35 3.58
C VAL A 107 -4.24 -10.71 3.09
N LEU A 108 -5.56 -10.92 3.18
CA LEU A 108 -6.19 -12.18 2.81
C LEU A 108 -6.08 -12.45 1.30
N THR A 109 -6.16 -11.44 0.43
CA THR A 109 -5.97 -11.61 -1.02
C THR A 109 -4.54 -11.99 -1.36
N VAL A 110 -3.53 -11.38 -0.72
CA VAL A 110 -2.11 -11.71 -0.92
C VAL A 110 -1.77 -13.10 -0.38
N TRP A 111 -2.34 -13.48 0.78
CA TRP A 111 -2.01 -14.74 1.43
C TRP A 111 -2.85 -15.93 0.94
N LYS A 112 -4.06 -15.71 0.41
CA LYS A 112 -4.91 -16.76 -0.20
C LYS A 112 -4.17 -17.66 -1.21
N PRO A 113 -3.45 -17.14 -2.21
CA PRO A 113 -2.72 -17.97 -3.16
C PRO A 113 -1.55 -18.72 -2.50
N VAL A 114 -0.87 -18.12 -1.51
CA VAL A 114 0.23 -18.77 -0.78
C VAL A 114 -0.28 -19.98 0.01
N TYR A 115 -1.39 -19.84 0.75
CA TYR A 115 -2.01 -20.97 1.44
C TYR A 115 -2.59 -22.01 0.48
N SER A 116 -3.18 -21.56 -0.64
CA SER A 116 -3.71 -22.47 -1.66
C SER A 116 -2.61 -23.29 -2.33
N GLN A 117 -1.48 -22.68 -2.69
CA GLN A 117 -0.32 -23.39 -3.23
C GLN A 117 0.34 -24.29 -2.20
N ALA A 118 0.49 -23.83 -0.95
CA ALA A 118 1.03 -24.66 0.12
C ALA A 118 0.14 -25.89 0.38
N LEU A 119 -1.19 -25.71 0.46
CA LEU A 119 -2.14 -26.81 0.59
C LEU A 119 -2.10 -27.73 -0.62
N HIS A 120 -2.06 -27.18 -1.85
CA HIS A 120 -1.93 -27.99 -3.06
C HIS A 120 -0.64 -28.82 -3.05
N TYR A 121 0.49 -28.21 -2.71
CA TYR A 121 1.79 -28.86 -2.63
C TYR A 121 1.81 -29.97 -1.55
N VAL A 122 1.26 -29.70 -0.37
CA VAL A 122 1.12 -30.67 0.72
C VAL A 122 0.18 -31.82 0.32
N THR A 123 -0.97 -31.55 -0.31
CA THR A 123 -1.83 -32.62 -0.84
C THR A 123 -1.13 -33.44 -1.92
N LYS A 124 -0.36 -32.80 -2.81
CA LYS A 124 0.38 -33.50 -3.86
C LYS A 124 1.49 -34.39 -3.28
N GLN A 125 2.20 -33.92 -2.25
CA GLN A 125 3.16 -34.73 -1.49
C GLN A 125 2.50 -35.90 -0.78
N TRP A 126 1.33 -35.71 -0.20
CA TRP A 126 0.57 -36.77 0.45
C TRP A 126 0.14 -37.87 -0.54
N TYR A 127 -0.40 -37.49 -1.70
CA TYR A 127 -0.76 -38.43 -2.76
C TYR A 127 0.46 -39.17 -3.33
N SER A 128 1.58 -38.47 -3.58
CA SER A 128 2.82 -39.11 -4.03
C SER A 128 3.46 -40.04 -2.99
N GLY A 129 3.22 -39.78 -1.70
CA GLY A 129 3.66 -40.66 -0.61
C GLY A 129 2.85 -41.95 -0.50
N CYS A 130 1.56 -41.92 -0.86
CA CYS A 130 0.70 -43.11 -0.83
C CYS A 130 0.95 -44.10 -1.98
N GLU A 131 1.44 -43.64 -3.14
CA GLU A 131 1.79 -44.53 -4.26
C GLU A 131 3.04 -45.39 -3.98
N GLY A 132 3.90 -44.98 -3.04
CA GLY A 132 5.09 -45.73 -2.63
C GLY A 132 4.84 -46.86 -1.61
N SER A 133 3.64 -46.94 -1.01
CA SER A 133 3.30 -47.97 -0.01
C SER A 133 2.42 -49.10 -0.56
N PHE A 134 2.08 -49.09 -1.85
CA PHE A 134 1.26 -50.13 -2.50
C PHE A 134 2.04 -51.09 -3.40
N MET A 135 3.38 -51.03 -3.37
CA MET A 135 4.26 -51.89 -4.18
C MET A 135 5.26 -52.69 -3.33
N LEU A 136 4.79 -53.28 -2.22
CA LEU A 136 5.43 -54.39 -1.50
C LEU A 136 4.36 -55.33 -0.94
#